data_AF-A0A1Q8AXC4-F1
#
_entry.id   AF-A0A1Q8AXC4-F1
#
_cell.length_a   1.000
_cell.length_b   1.000
_cell.length_c   1.000
_cell.angle_alpha   90.00
_cell.angle_beta   90.00
_cell.angle_gamma   90.00
#
_symmetry.space_group_name_H-M   'P 1'
#
loop_
_entity.id
_entity.type
_entity.pdbx_description
1 polymer ?
#
loop_
_entity_poly.entity_id
_entity_poly.type
_entity_poly.pdbx_seq_one_letter_code
_entity_poly.pdbx_strand_id
1 'polypeptide(L)'
;MVAVVGLFAPVDAQTSKTRAHVQALASDRLEGRLAGSNGERLAGDYIVSQLQQIGAKPLPGQRDFRLPFEFTAGTKDGGSRISVQLKPDTTDARTSPPSVASGFSRTFESDVRALSFSDNGDVDGTVVFAGYGIVVPDSQDFGYDSYATLDVKDKIVVVLRYFPEDADQKTRSMLARYADLRYKAMAARQRGAKAMLVVTGPRSPNAGELVPMTFDTALAGSGLVAVSISGNVGGAIFRGADKTLEEAQRALDSANPHVAGFAIAGVNVHVHAAVEREKKTGHNIVAYLPATEPIGTTPKPWVAVGAHYDHLGHGEAGNTLAGKDDAGKIHYGADDNASGSAAVLAVASTLAGQPRKRNVLVALWSGEELGLIGSNAFADKKPVPLDQLAAYLNFDMVGRMQDNKLSVQATGTSPAWGRILEQANIAAGFDLQLQADPYQPTDVATFNGASVPSLSFFTGTHADYHKPSDTADKIDYEDLDRVVDFAAAIVRRIEDTADAPQFTKVDQQMQSGGGRAGVRIFTGTIPDYATDAKGLLLSGVIGGGPAEQAGLQKGDVIVEIAGQTIANIYDYTYALEVLKIGQPAKVIYMRDGKRRETTLTPAARK
;
A
#
# COMPACT_ATOMS: atom_id res chain seq x y z
N MET A 1 47.87 -51.15 -31.44
CA MET A 1 46.49 -50.66 -31.20
C MET A 1 46.40 -50.36 -29.71
N VAL A 2 46.70 -49.13 -29.31
CA VAL A 2 46.57 -48.65 -27.91
C VAL A 2 45.84 -47.32 -28.02
N ALA A 3 44.63 -47.28 -27.47
CA ALA A 3 43.72 -46.16 -27.57
C ALA A 3 44.18 -45.02 -26.65
N VAL A 4 44.30 -43.82 -27.24
CA VAL A 4 44.42 -42.55 -26.52
C VAL A 4 43.01 -42.16 -26.09
N VAL A 5 42.74 -42.14 -24.78
CA VAL A 5 41.54 -41.52 -24.22
C VAL A 5 41.99 -40.21 -23.59
N GLY A 6 41.76 -39.11 -24.31
CA GLY A 6 41.84 -37.77 -23.76
C GLY A 6 40.67 -37.53 -22.81
N LEU A 7 40.99 -37.21 -21.56
CA LEU A 7 40.05 -36.63 -20.61
C LEU A 7 39.64 -35.24 -21.12
N PHE A 8 38.40 -35.11 -21.57
CA PHE A 8 37.74 -33.81 -21.63
C PHE A 8 37.36 -33.41 -20.20
N ALA A 9 38.07 -32.45 -19.63
CA ALA A 9 37.54 -31.65 -18.52
C ALA A 9 36.54 -30.63 -19.11
N PRO A 10 35.29 -30.57 -18.66
CA PRO A 10 34.42 -29.46 -18.98
C PRO A 10 34.63 -28.32 -17.96
N VAL A 11 35.06 -27.17 -18.51
CA VAL A 11 34.67 -25.79 -18.22
C VAL A 11 34.57 -25.36 -16.75
N ASP A 12 35.45 -24.44 -16.34
CA ASP A 12 35.37 -23.67 -15.10
C ASP A 12 33.95 -23.10 -14.89
N ALA A 13 33.24 -23.63 -13.88
CA ALA A 13 32.04 -23.00 -13.37
C ALA A 13 32.45 -21.70 -12.67
N GLN A 14 32.34 -20.58 -13.37
CA GLN A 14 32.51 -19.27 -12.77
C GLN A 14 31.56 -19.16 -11.57
N THR A 15 32.10 -18.94 -10.38
CA THR A 15 31.30 -18.83 -9.15
C THR A 15 30.29 -17.69 -9.32
N SER A 16 29.00 -17.98 -9.14
CA SER A 16 27.93 -16.99 -9.33
C SER A 16 28.17 -15.72 -8.52
N LYS A 17 27.94 -14.55 -9.13
CA LYS A 17 28.14 -13.23 -8.52
C LYS A 17 27.06 -12.91 -7.48
N THR A 18 25.88 -13.48 -7.63
CA THR A 18 24.69 -13.17 -6.82
C THR A 18 24.36 -14.22 -5.78
N ARG A 19 24.78 -15.47 -5.96
CA ARG A 19 24.40 -16.59 -5.09
C ARG A 19 24.69 -16.35 -3.60
N ALA A 20 25.89 -15.88 -3.26
CA ALA A 20 26.24 -15.62 -1.88
C ALA A 20 25.39 -14.49 -1.26
N HIS A 21 25.02 -13.48 -2.05
CA HIS A 21 24.16 -12.39 -1.61
C HIS A 21 22.73 -12.87 -1.35
N VAL A 22 22.13 -13.61 -2.29
CA VAL A 22 20.78 -14.17 -2.11
C VAL A 22 20.73 -15.09 -0.90
N GLN A 23 21.69 -16.01 -0.75
CA GLN A 23 21.72 -16.95 0.37
C GLN A 23 21.87 -16.25 1.72
N ALA A 24 22.67 -15.16 1.79
CA ALA A 24 22.80 -14.38 3.01
C ALA A 24 21.50 -13.63 3.32
N LEU A 25 20.96 -12.92 2.33
CA LEU A 25 19.77 -12.07 2.47
C LEU A 25 18.51 -12.91 2.77
N ALA A 26 18.34 -14.06 2.15
CA ALA A 26 17.21 -14.97 2.34
C ALA A 26 17.46 -16.06 3.40
N SER A 27 18.37 -15.84 4.34
CA SER A 27 18.66 -16.81 5.41
C SER A 27 17.69 -16.71 6.60
N ASP A 28 17.52 -17.82 7.34
CA ASP A 28 16.76 -17.85 8.60
C ASP A 28 17.18 -16.75 9.58
N ARG A 29 18.49 -16.43 9.62
CA ARG A 29 19.07 -15.44 10.52
C ARG A 29 18.48 -14.03 10.34
N LEU A 30 17.99 -13.74 9.14
CA LEU A 30 17.42 -12.42 8.81
C LEU A 30 15.91 -12.37 8.95
N GLU A 31 15.27 -13.47 9.39
CA GLU A 31 13.88 -13.50 9.86
C GLU A 31 12.89 -12.82 8.90
N GLY A 32 13.13 -12.93 7.59
CA GLY A 32 12.31 -12.33 6.54
C GLY A 32 12.37 -10.80 6.41
N ARG A 33 13.31 -10.14 7.07
CA ARG A 33 13.70 -8.73 6.83
C ARG A 33 12.55 -7.71 6.87
N LEU A 34 11.57 -7.89 7.77
CA LEU A 34 10.49 -6.91 7.93
C LEU A 34 11.03 -5.53 8.27
N ALA A 35 10.49 -4.48 7.65
CA ALA A 35 10.92 -3.11 7.90
C ALA A 35 10.90 -2.77 9.41
N GLY A 36 11.99 -2.16 9.89
CA GLY A 36 12.21 -1.82 11.30
C GLY A 36 12.41 -3.02 12.24
N SER A 37 12.60 -4.24 11.70
CA SER A 37 12.91 -5.44 12.50
C SER A 37 14.42 -5.62 12.73
N ASN A 38 14.77 -6.53 13.64
CA ASN A 38 16.15 -6.96 13.82
C ASN A 38 16.71 -7.66 12.56
N GLY A 39 15.88 -8.43 11.87
CA GLY A 39 16.22 -9.07 10.60
C GLY A 39 16.64 -8.09 9.51
N GLU A 40 15.86 -7.02 9.34
CA GLU A 40 16.20 -5.93 8.40
C GLU A 40 17.48 -5.21 8.83
N ARG A 41 17.66 -4.93 10.13
CA ARG A 41 18.91 -4.31 10.63
C ARG A 41 20.14 -5.14 10.26
N LEU A 42 20.08 -6.46 10.46
CA LEU A 42 21.15 -7.39 10.11
C LEU A 42 21.37 -7.48 8.59
N ALA A 43 20.30 -7.42 7.79
CA ALA A 43 20.41 -7.32 6.33
C ALA A 43 21.12 -6.02 5.90
N GLY A 44 20.77 -4.90 6.51
CA GLY A 44 21.46 -3.63 6.30
C GLY A 44 22.94 -3.69 6.70
N ASP A 45 23.29 -4.33 7.82
CA ASP A 45 24.70 -4.56 8.23
C ASP A 45 25.47 -5.34 7.16
N TYR A 46 24.85 -6.40 6.64
CA TYR A 46 25.41 -7.18 5.55
C TYR A 46 25.62 -6.32 4.29
N ILE A 47 24.59 -5.62 3.81
CA ILE A 47 24.65 -4.78 2.61
C ILE A 47 25.75 -3.70 2.76
N VAL A 48 25.80 -3.00 3.89
CA VAL A 48 26.84 -2.00 4.16
C VAL A 48 28.23 -2.62 4.10
N SER A 49 28.43 -3.81 4.65
CA SER A 49 29.72 -4.51 4.57
C SER A 49 30.13 -4.81 3.12
N GLN A 50 29.19 -5.23 2.27
CA GLN A 50 29.46 -5.53 0.87
C GLN A 50 29.79 -4.26 0.08
N LEU A 51 29.06 -3.16 0.33
CA LEU A 51 29.32 -1.86 -0.28
C LEU A 51 30.69 -1.29 0.11
N GLN A 52 31.10 -1.45 1.37
CA GLN A 52 32.43 -1.06 1.84
C GLN A 52 33.54 -1.87 1.16
N GLN A 53 33.35 -3.17 0.97
CA GLN A 53 34.34 -4.04 0.31
C GLN A 53 34.62 -3.63 -1.14
N ILE A 54 33.62 -3.11 -1.86
CA ILE A 54 33.78 -2.62 -3.23
C ILE A 54 34.21 -1.14 -3.31
N GLY A 55 34.50 -0.50 -2.17
CA GLY A 55 34.98 0.88 -2.10
C GLY A 55 33.91 1.95 -2.30
N ALA A 56 32.62 1.59 -2.17
CA ALA A 56 31.53 2.57 -2.19
C ALA A 56 31.60 3.49 -0.96
N LYS A 57 31.05 4.70 -1.09
CA LYS A 57 31.08 5.73 -0.06
C LYS A 57 29.65 6.11 0.37
N PRO A 58 29.45 6.55 1.62
CA PRO A 58 28.24 7.29 2.00
C PRO A 58 28.04 8.49 1.08
N LEU A 59 26.79 8.93 0.85
CA LEU A 59 26.51 10.10 0.02
C LEU A 59 27.31 11.34 0.45
N PRO A 60 27.61 12.28 -0.48
CA PRO A 60 28.29 13.53 -0.13
C PRO A 60 27.59 14.25 1.03
N GLY A 61 28.35 14.58 2.07
CA GLY A 61 27.83 15.23 3.28
C GLY A 61 27.22 14.27 4.31
N GLN A 62 27.03 12.99 3.99
CA GLN A 62 26.59 11.96 4.93
C GLN A 62 27.78 11.24 5.57
N ARG A 63 27.60 10.84 6.84
CA ARG A 63 28.61 10.08 7.60
C ARG A 63 28.42 8.57 7.55
N ASP A 64 27.22 8.12 7.20
CA ASP A 64 26.82 6.72 7.19
C ASP A 64 26.06 6.44 5.88
N PHE A 65 26.06 5.17 5.47
CA PHE A 65 25.27 4.62 4.37
C PHE A 65 23.77 4.57 4.72
N ARG A 66 23.42 4.58 6.00
CA ARG A 66 22.03 4.49 6.47
C ARG A 66 21.35 5.85 6.47
N LEU A 67 20.24 5.95 5.75
CA LEU A 67 19.35 7.11 5.77
C LEU A 67 18.05 6.74 6.51
N PRO A 68 17.87 7.21 7.76
CA PRO A 68 16.70 6.84 8.55
C PRO A 68 15.44 7.57 8.10
N PHE A 69 14.30 6.92 8.26
CA PHE A 69 12.97 7.50 8.12
C PHE A 69 12.01 6.88 9.14
N GLU A 70 10.97 7.64 9.52
CA GLU A 70 9.97 7.17 10.47
C GLU A 70 8.76 6.62 9.71
N PHE A 71 8.23 5.49 10.18
CA PHE A 71 7.00 4.90 9.65
C PHE A 71 6.12 4.36 10.78
N THR A 72 4.84 4.14 10.51
CA THR A 72 3.93 3.47 11.47
C THR A 72 4.08 1.96 11.27
N ALA A 73 4.48 1.22 12.30
CA ALA A 73 4.70 -0.23 12.24
C ALA A 73 3.60 -1.05 12.96
N GLY A 74 2.70 -0.37 13.66
CA GLY A 74 1.68 -1.01 14.48
C GLY A 74 0.64 0.00 14.95
N THR A 75 -0.50 -0.50 15.39
CA THR A 75 -1.50 0.29 16.13
C THR A 75 -1.99 -0.53 17.31
N LYS A 76 -2.09 0.11 18.48
CA LYS A 76 -2.73 -0.46 19.67
C LYS A 76 -3.73 0.50 20.27
N ASP A 77 -4.58 -0.01 21.14
CA ASP A 77 -5.52 0.80 21.90
C ASP A 77 -4.78 1.50 23.05
N GLY A 78 -4.94 2.83 23.12
CA GLY A 78 -4.31 3.70 24.12
C GLY A 78 -5.15 3.93 25.37
N GLY A 79 -6.10 3.04 25.68
CA GLY A 79 -7.01 3.20 26.82
C GLY A 79 -8.36 3.79 26.43
N SER A 80 -8.97 3.28 25.36
CA SER A 80 -10.33 3.65 24.97
C SER A 80 -11.34 3.27 26.06
N ARG A 81 -12.38 4.09 26.23
CA ARG A 81 -13.43 3.88 27.24
C ARG A 81 -14.76 4.35 26.69
N ILE A 82 -15.83 3.68 27.12
CA ILE A 82 -17.21 4.03 26.73
C ILE A 82 -18.11 4.08 27.95
N SER A 83 -18.92 5.12 28.05
CA SER A 83 -19.95 5.26 29.08
C SER A 83 -21.33 5.28 28.42
N VAL A 84 -22.23 4.42 28.89
CA VAL A 84 -23.61 4.33 28.42
C VAL A 84 -24.53 4.84 29.52
N GLN A 85 -25.38 5.81 29.18
CA GLN A 85 -26.34 6.44 30.06
C GLN A 85 -27.76 6.26 29.51
N LEU A 86 -28.65 5.63 30.29
CA LEU A 86 -30.08 5.49 30.02
C LEU A 86 -30.84 6.49 30.89
N LYS A 87 -31.68 7.31 30.26
CA LYS A 87 -32.64 8.16 30.97
C LYS A 87 -33.66 7.28 31.71
N PRO A 88 -34.11 7.68 32.91
CA PRO A 88 -35.18 6.98 33.61
C PRO A 88 -36.45 6.97 32.75
N ASP A 89 -37.10 5.81 32.67
CA ASP A 89 -38.43 5.69 32.07
C ASP A 89 -39.43 6.42 32.97
N THR A 90 -39.98 7.53 32.47
CA THR A 90 -40.97 8.34 33.20
C THR A 90 -42.40 8.05 32.79
N THR A 91 -42.60 7.09 31.87
CA THR A 91 -43.91 6.87 31.23
C THR A 91 -44.81 5.84 31.92
N ASP A 92 -44.30 4.94 32.77
CA ASP A 92 -45.16 4.15 33.66
C ASP A 92 -44.43 3.60 34.91
N ALA A 93 -44.41 4.39 35.98
CA ALA A 93 -43.82 4.01 37.27
C ALA A 93 -44.48 2.79 37.96
N ARG A 94 -45.52 2.18 37.36
CA ARG A 94 -46.25 1.03 37.92
C ARG A 94 -45.90 -0.32 37.29
N THR A 95 -45.13 -0.36 36.19
CA THR A 95 -44.81 -1.62 35.49
C THR A 95 -43.32 -1.83 35.18
N SER A 96 -42.48 -0.81 35.30
CA SER A 96 -41.03 -0.94 35.00
C SER A 96 -40.26 -1.65 36.13
N PRO A 97 -39.31 -2.56 35.81
CA PRO A 97 -38.47 -3.22 36.80
C PRO A 97 -37.61 -2.20 37.57
N PRO A 98 -37.25 -2.47 38.85
CA PRO A 98 -36.63 -1.49 39.75
C PRO A 98 -35.33 -0.84 39.23
N SER A 99 -34.62 -1.50 38.30
CA SER A 99 -33.37 -1.02 37.71
C SER A 99 -33.54 0.10 36.67
N VAL A 100 -34.73 0.29 36.11
CA VAL A 100 -35.03 1.33 35.10
C VAL A 100 -35.47 2.65 35.77
N ALA A 101 -36.01 2.56 36.98
CA ALA A 101 -36.53 3.71 37.73
C ALA A 101 -35.43 4.65 38.26
N SER A 102 -34.18 4.19 38.41
CA SER A 102 -33.07 5.00 38.97
C SER A 102 -32.13 5.61 37.92
N GLY A 103 -32.37 5.40 36.62
CA GLY A 103 -31.40 5.69 35.58
C GLY A 103 -30.21 4.72 35.63
N PHE A 104 -29.70 4.33 34.46
CA PHE A 104 -28.53 3.44 34.37
C PHE A 104 -27.37 4.21 33.76
N SER A 105 -26.24 4.25 34.45
CA SER A 105 -24.97 4.78 33.95
C SER A 105 -23.87 3.78 34.23
N ARG A 106 -23.16 3.33 33.21
CA ARG A 106 -22.03 2.41 33.35
C ARG A 106 -20.92 2.76 32.37
N THR A 107 -19.69 2.77 32.90
CA THR A 107 -18.46 2.87 32.10
C THR A 107 -17.88 1.48 31.87
N PHE A 108 -17.36 1.27 30.66
CA PHE A 108 -16.72 0.05 30.23
C PHE A 108 -15.35 0.39 29.64
N GLU A 109 -14.32 -0.29 30.14
CA GLU A 109 -12.92 -0.11 29.70
C GLU A 109 -12.43 -1.35 28.93
N SER A 110 -12.73 -2.56 29.42
CA SER A 110 -12.34 -3.82 28.77
C SER A 110 -13.25 -4.27 27.63
N ASP A 111 -14.42 -3.65 27.48
CA ASP A 111 -15.45 -4.01 26.48
C ASP A 111 -15.50 -3.05 25.29
N VAL A 112 -14.47 -2.22 25.11
CA VAL A 112 -14.33 -1.28 24.00
C VAL A 112 -12.89 -1.27 23.51
N ARG A 113 -12.71 -0.99 22.22
CA ARG A 113 -11.40 -0.83 21.59
C ARG A 113 -11.52 0.11 20.42
N ALA A 114 -10.61 1.05 20.25
CA ALA A 114 -10.54 1.85 19.04
C ALA A 114 -10.22 0.97 17.82
N LEU A 115 -10.86 1.25 16.69
CA LEU A 115 -10.44 0.67 15.42
C LEU A 115 -9.11 1.32 15.02
N SER A 116 -8.23 0.58 14.33
CA SER A 116 -6.89 1.04 13.94
C SER A 116 -6.89 2.37 13.16
N PHE A 117 -7.98 2.64 12.45
CA PHE A 117 -8.20 3.86 11.67
C PHE A 117 -8.99 4.96 12.40
N SER A 118 -9.36 4.78 13.67
CA SER A 118 -10.10 5.80 14.42
C SER A 118 -9.30 7.08 14.53
N ASP A 119 -9.99 8.22 14.49
CA ASP A 119 -9.45 9.45 15.06
C ASP A 119 -9.46 9.34 16.60
N ASN A 120 -8.49 9.99 17.25
CA ASN A 120 -8.47 10.11 18.70
C ASN A 120 -9.40 11.24 19.14
N GLY A 121 -10.16 11.02 20.22
CA GLY A 121 -10.99 12.07 20.78
C GLY A 121 -12.14 11.57 21.65
N ASP A 122 -12.83 12.54 22.23
CA ASP A 122 -14.00 12.35 23.09
C ASP A 122 -15.26 12.79 22.33
N VAL A 123 -16.28 11.93 22.30
CA VAL A 123 -17.54 12.18 21.61
C VAL A 123 -18.72 11.83 22.50
N ASP A 124 -19.62 12.80 22.67
CA ASP A 124 -20.91 12.64 23.32
C ASP A 124 -22.05 12.74 22.29
N GLY A 125 -23.04 11.86 22.42
CA GLY A 125 -24.22 11.95 21.58
C GLY A 125 -25.31 10.94 21.87
N THR A 126 -26.48 11.24 21.29
CA THR A 126 -27.59 10.28 21.18
C THR A 126 -27.26 9.19 20.18
N VAL A 127 -27.87 8.02 20.35
CA VAL A 127 -27.53 6.83 19.58
C VAL A 127 -28.58 6.49 18.51
N VAL A 128 -28.10 6.06 17.35
CA VAL A 128 -28.91 5.44 16.29
C VAL A 128 -28.32 4.10 15.90
N PHE A 129 -29.16 3.12 15.55
CA PHE A 129 -28.73 1.86 14.99
C PHE A 129 -28.93 1.87 13.48
N ALA A 130 -27.85 1.76 12.72
CA ALA A 130 -27.85 1.78 11.25
C ALA A 130 -27.61 0.38 10.66
N GLY A 131 -28.13 -0.68 11.31
CA GLY A 131 -28.01 -2.05 10.80
C GLY A 131 -26.56 -2.45 10.55
N TYR A 132 -26.24 -2.85 9.32
CA TYR A 132 -24.87 -3.18 8.92
C TYR A 132 -24.01 -1.98 8.52
N GLY A 133 -24.56 -0.76 8.46
CA GLY A 133 -23.81 0.43 8.06
C GLY A 133 -23.32 0.40 6.61
N ILE A 134 -23.86 -0.50 5.79
CA ILE A 134 -23.49 -0.70 4.39
C ILE A 134 -24.30 0.25 3.50
N VAL A 135 -23.63 0.80 2.51
CA VAL A 135 -24.20 1.54 1.39
C VAL A 135 -23.68 0.90 0.12
N VAL A 136 -24.57 0.41 -0.73
CA VAL A 136 -24.25 -0.04 -2.08
C VAL A 136 -24.78 1.03 -3.02
N PRO A 137 -23.92 1.75 -3.76
CA PRO A 137 -24.37 2.71 -4.76
C PRO A 137 -25.35 2.07 -5.73
N ASP A 138 -26.38 2.79 -6.16
CA ASP A 138 -27.38 2.30 -7.11
C ASP A 138 -26.72 1.85 -8.41
N SER A 139 -26.48 0.54 -8.50
CA SER A 139 -26.11 -0.18 -9.70
C SER A 139 -27.39 -0.77 -10.30
N GLN A 140 -27.40 -1.07 -11.60
CA GLN A 140 -28.63 -1.43 -12.31
C GLN A 140 -29.36 -2.67 -11.77
N ASP A 141 -28.76 -3.45 -10.86
CA ASP A 141 -29.27 -4.77 -10.44
C ASP A 141 -29.41 -5.00 -8.91
N PHE A 142 -28.92 -4.11 -8.03
CA PHE A 142 -29.04 -4.25 -6.56
C PHE A 142 -28.65 -2.94 -5.85
N GLY A 143 -29.47 -2.52 -4.86
CA GLY A 143 -29.22 -1.37 -3.99
C GLY A 143 -29.49 -1.75 -2.53
N TYR A 144 -28.64 -1.27 -1.62
CA TYR A 144 -28.74 -1.50 -0.18
C TYR A 144 -28.18 -0.29 0.56
N ASP A 145 -29.01 0.46 1.29
CA ASP A 145 -28.55 1.60 2.08
C ASP A 145 -29.10 1.48 3.51
N SER A 146 -28.21 1.19 4.46
CA SER A 146 -28.57 1.03 5.87
C SER A 146 -28.98 2.36 6.54
N TYR A 147 -28.71 3.48 5.87
CA TYR A 147 -29.03 4.83 6.30
C TYR A 147 -30.26 5.40 5.58
N ALA A 148 -30.88 4.63 4.67
CA ALA A 148 -32.11 5.05 4.01
C ALA A 148 -33.13 5.43 5.09
N THR A 149 -33.59 6.68 5.07
CA THR A 149 -34.54 7.29 6.02
C THR A 149 -34.03 7.52 7.46
N LEU A 150 -32.76 7.22 7.77
CA LEU A 150 -32.19 7.40 9.10
C LEU A 150 -31.43 8.73 9.22
N ASP A 151 -31.90 9.60 10.13
CA ASP A 151 -31.15 10.82 10.49
C ASP A 151 -30.00 10.47 11.44
N VAL A 152 -28.77 10.55 10.92
CA VAL A 152 -27.53 10.26 11.66
C VAL A 152 -26.70 11.50 11.97
N LYS A 153 -27.13 12.68 11.50
CA LYS A 153 -26.36 13.91 11.65
C LYS A 153 -26.20 14.25 13.14
N ASP A 154 -24.97 14.53 13.54
CA ASP A 154 -24.58 14.87 14.91
C ASP A 154 -24.82 13.77 15.96
N LYS A 155 -25.00 12.51 15.53
CA LYS A 155 -25.29 11.35 16.39
C LYS A 155 -24.16 10.33 16.40
N ILE A 156 -24.20 9.42 17.38
CA ILE A 156 -23.35 8.24 17.45
C ILE A 156 -24.09 7.08 16.76
N VAL A 157 -23.46 6.48 15.76
CA VAL A 157 -24.07 5.41 14.96
C VAL A 157 -23.56 4.05 15.42
N VAL A 158 -24.45 3.14 15.79
CA VAL A 158 -24.15 1.72 16.05
C VAL A 158 -24.38 0.93 14.77
N VAL A 159 -23.39 0.14 14.38
CA VAL A 159 -23.44 -0.77 13.23
C VAL A 159 -23.00 -2.18 13.62
N LEU A 160 -23.52 -3.17 12.91
CA LEU A 160 -23.08 -4.55 12.99
C LEU A 160 -21.76 -4.73 12.23
N ARG A 161 -20.86 -5.54 12.79
CA ARG A 161 -19.72 -6.13 12.05
C ARG A 161 -20.26 -7.04 10.94
N TYR A 162 -19.50 -7.19 9.85
CA TYR A 162 -19.85 -8.02 8.68
C TYR A 162 -21.00 -7.49 7.83
N PHE A 163 -21.77 -8.36 7.22
CA PHE A 163 -22.88 -8.10 6.31
C PHE A 163 -23.97 -9.18 6.51
N PRO A 164 -25.17 -9.01 5.95
CA PRO A 164 -26.24 -10.01 6.01
C PRO A 164 -25.81 -11.41 5.52
N GLU A 165 -25.65 -12.37 6.45
CA GLU A 165 -25.09 -13.70 6.14
C GLU A 165 -26.12 -14.71 5.61
N ASP A 166 -27.41 -14.52 5.91
CA ASP A 166 -28.51 -15.38 5.46
C ASP A 166 -28.97 -15.04 4.02
N ALA A 167 -28.37 -14.02 3.39
CA ALA A 167 -28.66 -13.64 2.00
C ALA A 167 -28.13 -14.66 0.99
N ASP A 168 -28.67 -14.64 -0.23
CA ASP A 168 -28.20 -15.51 -1.31
C ASP A 168 -26.73 -15.21 -1.70
N GLN A 169 -26.06 -16.17 -2.33
CA GLN A 169 -24.63 -16.07 -2.65
C GLN A 169 -24.25 -14.86 -3.51
N LYS A 170 -25.12 -14.45 -4.44
CA LYS A 170 -24.87 -13.29 -5.30
C LYS A 170 -24.91 -12.02 -4.46
N THR A 171 -25.94 -11.87 -3.63
CA THR A 171 -26.11 -10.75 -2.70
C THR A 171 -24.95 -10.66 -1.71
N ARG A 172 -24.55 -11.78 -1.10
CA ARG A 172 -23.38 -11.84 -0.21
C ARG A 172 -22.09 -11.38 -0.89
N SER A 173 -21.85 -11.84 -2.12
CA SER A 173 -20.66 -11.47 -2.88
C SER A 173 -20.62 -9.97 -3.23
N MET A 174 -21.78 -9.34 -3.38
CA MET A 174 -21.89 -7.89 -3.58
C MET A 174 -21.66 -7.13 -2.26
N LEU A 175 -22.39 -7.49 -1.20
CA LEU A 175 -22.31 -6.82 0.10
C LEU A 175 -20.94 -6.95 0.76
N ALA A 176 -20.24 -8.07 0.57
CA ALA A 176 -18.89 -8.28 1.09
C ALA A 176 -17.89 -7.21 0.63
N ARG A 177 -18.09 -6.62 -0.56
CA ARG A 177 -17.24 -5.53 -1.09
C ARG A 177 -17.37 -4.23 -0.31
N TYR A 178 -18.54 -4.01 0.31
CA TYR A 178 -18.89 -2.80 1.05
C TYR A 178 -18.95 -3.03 2.57
N ALA A 179 -18.58 -4.23 3.03
CA ALA A 179 -18.61 -4.61 4.44
C ALA A 179 -17.35 -4.18 5.22
N ASP A 180 -16.35 -3.63 4.52
CA ASP A 180 -15.14 -3.11 5.14
C ASP A 180 -15.45 -2.01 6.17
N LEU A 181 -14.78 -2.05 7.33
CA LEU A 181 -15.09 -1.14 8.42
C LEU A 181 -14.69 0.31 8.10
N ARG A 182 -13.65 0.56 7.30
CA ARG A 182 -13.32 1.92 6.84
C ARG A 182 -14.39 2.44 5.90
N TYR A 183 -14.90 1.60 5.00
CA TYR A 183 -16.03 1.97 4.14
C TYR A 183 -17.26 2.40 4.96
N LYS A 184 -17.63 1.63 5.99
CA LYS A 184 -18.75 1.96 6.89
C LYS A 184 -18.52 3.27 7.65
N ALA A 185 -17.30 3.49 8.14
CA ALA A 185 -16.92 4.73 8.82
C ALA A 185 -17.05 5.93 7.88
N MET A 186 -16.55 5.81 6.65
CA MET A 186 -16.72 6.83 5.60
C MET A 186 -18.22 7.09 5.36
N ALA A 187 -19.03 6.05 5.15
CA ALA A 187 -20.46 6.19 4.88
C ALA A 187 -21.22 6.93 6.01
N ALA A 188 -20.89 6.66 7.27
CA ALA A 188 -21.43 7.35 8.45
C ALA A 188 -20.96 8.82 8.49
N ARG A 189 -19.67 9.06 8.28
CA ARG A 189 -19.05 10.40 8.29
C ARG A 189 -19.64 11.31 7.21
N GLN A 190 -19.82 10.82 5.99
CA GLN A 190 -20.41 11.61 4.88
C GLN A 190 -21.84 12.08 5.19
N ARG A 191 -22.54 11.39 6.09
CA ARG A 191 -23.90 11.73 6.54
C ARG A 191 -23.91 12.54 7.85
N GLY A 192 -22.75 12.92 8.36
CA GLY A 192 -22.60 13.80 9.52
C GLY A 192 -22.61 13.10 10.88
N ALA A 193 -22.38 11.78 10.94
CA ALA A 193 -22.19 11.09 12.21
C ALA A 193 -20.98 11.65 12.98
N LYS A 194 -21.04 11.68 14.32
CA LYS A 194 -19.92 12.11 15.18
C LYS A 194 -19.00 10.96 15.57
N ALA A 195 -19.56 9.77 15.71
CA ALA A 195 -18.80 8.56 15.97
C ALA A 195 -19.53 7.31 15.42
N MET A 196 -18.77 6.24 15.23
CA MET A 196 -19.28 4.92 14.86
C MET A 196 -18.89 3.88 15.91
N LEU A 197 -19.87 3.11 16.37
CA LEU A 197 -19.69 1.95 17.25
C LEU A 197 -19.94 0.68 16.47
N VAL A 198 -18.96 -0.21 16.39
CA VAL A 198 -19.06 -1.50 15.71
C VAL A 198 -19.29 -2.59 16.74
N VAL A 199 -20.42 -3.29 16.64
CA VAL A 199 -20.71 -4.46 17.49
C VAL A 199 -20.67 -5.74 16.65
N THR A 200 -19.96 -6.76 17.11
CA THR A 200 -20.07 -8.10 16.50
C THR A 200 -21.38 -8.72 16.95
N GLY A 201 -22.36 -8.80 16.04
CA GLY A 201 -23.74 -9.16 16.37
C GLY A 201 -23.89 -10.58 16.94
N PRO A 202 -24.93 -10.85 17.75
CA PRO A 202 -25.17 -12.16 18.38
C PRO A 202 -25.27 -13.35 17.43
N ARG A 203 -25.64 -13.13 16.16
CA ARG A 203 -25.73 -14.18 15.12
C ARG A 203 -24.47 -14.29 14.24
N SER A 204 -23.39 -13.60 14.59
CA SER A 204 -22.15 -13.58 13.80
C SER A 204 -21.15 -14.67 14.24
N PRO A 205 -20.17 -15.05 13.40
CA PRO A 205 -19.21 -16.13 13.70
C PRO A 205 -18.42 -16.00 15.01
N ASN A 206 -18.27 -14.78 15.53
CA ASN A 206 -17.55 -14.45 16.77
C ASN A 206 -18.36 -13.47 17.64
N ALA A 207 -19.62 -13.83 17.86
CA ALA A 207 -20.63 -13.04 18.56
C ALA A 207 -20.12 -12.33 19.82
N GLY A 208 -20.31 -11.01 19.88
CA GLY A 208 -19.97 -10.18 21.03
C GLY A 208 -18.48 -9.88 21.23
N GLU A 209 -17.58 -10.48 20.44
CA GLU A 209 -16.15 -10.20 20.55
C GLU A 209 -15.78 -8.84 19.93
N LEU A 210 -14.74 -8.21 20.50
CA LEU A 210 -14.13 -7.01 19.94
C LEU A 210 -13.43 -7.32 18.62
N VAL A 211 -13.47 -6.37 17.69
CA VAL A 211 -12.67 -6.40 16.47
C VAL A 211 -11.19 -6.42 16.87
N PRO A 212 -10.38 -7.37 16.38
CA PRO A 212 -8.94 -7.36 16.61
C PRO A 212 -8.34 -6.11 15.97
N MET A 213 -7.39 -5.48 16.65
CA MET A 213 -6.66 -4.38 16.05
C MET A 213 -5.66 -4.97 15.05
N THR A 214 -5.93 -4.78 13.76
CA THR A 214 -5.02 -5.17 12.69
C THR A 214 -4.18 -3.98 12.28
N PHE A 215 -2.96 -4.24 11.82
CA PHE A 215 -2.12 -3.19 11.24
C PHE A 215 -2.85 -2.56 10.05
N ASP A 216 -2.83 -1.23 10.01
CA ASP A 216 -3.45 -0.43 8.97
C ASP A 216 -2.36 0.41 8.33
N THR A 217 -2.13 0.18 7.04
CA THR A 217 -1.03 0.81 6.30
C THR A 217 -1.27 2.29 6.03
N ALA A 218 -2.51 2.80 6.16
CA ALA A 218 -2.72 4.24 6.02
C ALA A 218 -2.32 5.00 7.27
N LEU A 219 -1.49 6.00 7.04
CA LEU A 219 -1.04 6.95 8.05
C LEU A 219 -2.17 7.87 8.54
N ALA A 220 -3.20 8.10 7.71
CA ALA A 220 -4.32 9.00 8.02
C ALA A 220 -5.49 8.30 8.72
N GLY A 221 -6.06 9.01 9.72
CA GLY A 221 -7.29 8.61 10.39
C GLY A 221 -8.50 8.63 9.45
N SER A 222 -9.59 7.99 9.86
CA SER A 222 -10.84 7.96 9.10
C SER A 222 -11.58 9.29 9.09
N GLY A 223 -11.13 10.30 9.84
CA GLY A 223 -11.89 11.54 10.01
C GLY A 223 -13.13 11.37 10.87
N LEU A 224 -13.21 10.26 11.62
CA LEU A 224 -14.31 9.89 12.49
C LEU A 224 -13.78 9.10 13.71
N VAL A 225 -14.36 9.33 14.88
CA VAL A 225 -14.14 8.48 16.05
C VAL A 225 -14.86 7.14 15.82
N ALA A 226 -14.13 6.04 15.81
CA ALA A 226 -14.68 4.72 15.51
C ALA A 226 -14.14 3.65 16.47
N VAL A 227 -15.03 3.02 17.23
CA VAL A 227 -14.65 1.99 18.22
C VAL A 227 -15.41 0.70 17.98
N SER A 228 -14.75 -0.44 18.21
CA SER A 228 -15.41 -1.72 18.42
C SER A 228 -15.93 -1.78 19.85
N ILE A 229 -17.13 -2.30 20.03
CA ILE A 229 -17.75 -2.56 21.32
C ILE A 229 -18.13 -4.04 21.46
N SER A 230 -18.05 -4.57 22.68
CA SER A 230 -18.45 -5.96 22.93
C SER A 230 -19.97 -6.12 22.91
N GLY A 231 -20.42 -7.38 22.91
CA GLY A 231 -21.84 -7.71 23.08
C GLY A 231 -22.44 -7.16 24.37
N ASN A 232 -21.64 -7.01 25.44
CA ASN A 232 -22.10 -6.45 26.71
C ASN A 232 -22.50 -4.98 26.58
N VAL A 233 -21.67 -4.19 25.89
CA VAL A 233 -21.94 -2.77 25.63
C VAL A 233 -23.07 -2.62 24.62
N GLY A 234 -23.07 -3.43 23.54
CA GLY A 234 -24.16 -3.47 22.58
C GLY A 234 -25.51 -3.77 23.23
N GLY A 235 -25.57 -4.77 24.12
CA GLY A 235 -26.75 -5.10 24.91
C GLY A 235 -27.17 -3.97 25.85
N ALA A 236 -26.22 -3.28 26.49
CA ALA A 236 -26.52 -2.14 27.37
C ALA A 236 -27.15 -0.96 26.59
N ILE A 237 -26.66 -0.67 25.39
CA ILE A 237 -27.24 0.34 24.49
C ILE A 237 -28.65 -0.07 24.06
N PHE A 238 -28.84 -1.33 23.67
CA PHE A 238 -30.14 -1.84 23.18
C PHE A 238 -31.23 -1.96 24.25
N ARG A 239 -30.93 -1.73 25.54
CA ARG A 239 -31.96 -1.59 26.58
C ARG A 239 -32.90 -0.40 26.35
N GLY A 240 -32.46 0.61 25.58
CA GLY A 240 -33.30 1.74 25.18
C GLY A 240 -34.06 1.52 23.86
N ALA A 241 -34.06 0.31 23.31
CA ALA A 241 -34.75 -0.04 22.08
C ALA A 241 -35.94 -0.98 22.34
N ASP A 242 -36.94 -0.94 21.46
CA ASP A 242 -38.13 -1.81 21.53
C ASP A 242 -37.86 -3.28 21.15
N LYS A 243 -36.62 -3.60 20.76
CA LYS A 243 -36.18 -4.93 20.33
C LYS A 243 -34.75 -5.18 20.79
N THR A 244 -34.41 -6.45 20.99
CA THR A 244 -33.05 -6.88 21.30
C THR A 244 -32.12 -6.73 20.10
N LEU A 245 -30.80 -6.69 20.35
CA LEU A 245 -29.79 -6.67 19.28
C LEU A 245 -29.88 -7.92 18.39
N GLU A 246 -30.20 -9.09 18.95
CA GLU A 246 -30.37 -10.32 18.17
C GLU A 246 -31.59 -10.24 17.24
N GLU A 247 -32.74 -9.77 17.74
CA GLU A 247 -33.95 -9.59 16.92
C GLU A 247 -33.73 -8.57 15.80
N ALA A 248 -33.03 -7.47 16.11
CA ALA A 248 -32.65 -6.47 15.12
C ALA A 248 -31.74 -7.05 14.03
N GLN A 249 -30.70 -7.81 14.42
CA GLN A 249 -29.81 -8.48 13.46
C GLN A 249 -30.57 -9.50 12.61
N ARG A 250 -31.40 -10.35 13.23
CA ARG A 250 -32.16 -11.39 12.54
C ARG A 250 -33.03 -10.83 11.41
N ALA A 251 -33.65 -9.67 11.63
CA ALA A 251 -34.45 -9.01 10.60
C ALA A 251 -33.60 -8.51 9.40
N LEU A 252 -32.32 -8.22 9.61
CA LEU A 252 -31.39 -7.71 8.60
C LEU A 252 -30.62 -8.82 7.86
N ASP A 253 -30.43 -9.99 8.47
CA ASP A 253 -29.54 -11.06 7.96
C ASP A 253 -29.93 -11.58 6.57
N SER A 254 -31.19 -11.44 6.16
CA SER A 254 -31.67 -11.80 4.83
C SER A 254 -31.42 -10.73 3.75
N ALA A 255 -30.74 -9.63 4.09
CA ALA A 255 -30.56 -8.44 3.26
C ALA A 255 -31.89 -7.79 2.80
N ASN A 256 -32.94 -7.91 3.60
CA ASN A 256 -34.25 -7.34 3.28
C ASN A 256 -34.17 -5.80 3.18
N PRO A 257 -34.45 -5.18 2.02
CA PRO A 257 -34.35 -3.74 1.82
C PRO A 257 -35.45 -2.95 2.56
N HIS A 258 -36.47 -3.61 3.10
CA HIS A 258 -37.55 -2.97 3.87
C HIS A 258 -37.23 -2.84 5.36
N VAL A 259 -36.12 -3.40 5.84
CA VAL A 259 -35.71 -3.30 7.24
C VAL A 259 -34.73 -2.14 7.37
N ALA A 260 -35.20 -1.06 8.00
CA ALA A 260 -34.41 0.15 8.22
C ALA A 260 -33.75 0.19 9.61
N GLY A 261 -32.71 1.01 9.70
CA GLY A 261 -32.18 1.46 10.99
C GLY A 261 -33.19 2.29 11.78
N PHE A 262 -32.91 2.54 13.06
CA PHE A 262 -33.80 3.28 13.96
C PHE A 262 -33.03 4.02 15.04
N ALA A 263 -33.64 5.07 15.60
CA ALA A 263 -33.08 5.78 16.76
C ALA A 263 -33.28 4.96 18.03
N ILE A 264 -32.30 4.99 18.93
CA ILE A 264 -32.41 4.35 20.25
C ILE A 264 -32.71 5.46 21.27
N ALA A 265 -33.99 5.58 21.62
CA ALA A 265 -34.46 6.66 22.48
C ALA A 265 -33.93 6.52 23.92
N GLY A 266 -33.74 7.66 24.60
CA GLY A 266 -33.34 7.66 26.01
C GLY A 266 -31.90 7.23 26.29
N VAL A 267 -31.09 6.91 25.28
CA VAL A 267 -29.67 6.53 25.42
C VAL A 267 -28.77 7.69 25.01
N ASN A 268 -27.85 8.06 25.90
CA ASN A 268 -26.68 8.87 25.61
C ASN A 268 -25.42 8.03 25.79
N VAL A 269 -24.46 8.22 24.90
CA VAL A 269 -23.17 7.56 24.96
C VAL A 269 -22.07 8.61 24.95
N HIS A 270 -21.07 8.40 25.79
CA HIS A 270 -19.78 9.07 25.76
C HIS A 270 -18.72 8.07 25.34
N VAL A 271 -17.94 8.38 24.31
CA VAL A 271 -16.84 7.54 23.80
C VAL A 271 -15.56 8.35 23.88
N HIS A 272 -14.56 7.78 24.54
CA HIS A 272 -13.17 8.22 24.42
C HIS A 272 -12.45 7.17 23.58
N ALA A 273 -11.97 7.55 22.40
CA ALA A 273 -11.16 6.71 21.54
C ALA A 273 -9.70 7.14 21.59
N ALA A 274 -8.83 6.19 21.85
CA ALA A 274 -7.39 6.37 21.86
C ALA A 274 -6.72 5.28 21.00
N VAL A 275 -6.17 5.69 19.88
CA VAL A 275 -5.28 4.89 19.03
C VAL A 275 -3.86 5.36 19.28
N GLU A 276 -3.01 4.43 19.73
CA GLU A 276 -1.57 4.61 19.77
C GLU A 276 -0.96 3.99 18.50
N ARG A 277 -0.41 4.85 17.64
CA ARG A 277 0.34 4.42 16.46
C ARG A 277 1.78 4.18 16.87
N GLU A 278 2.22 2.94 16.75
CA GLU A 278 3.59 2.56 17.08
C GLU A 278 4.50 2.98 15.94
N LYS A 279 5.28 4.04 16.16
CA LYS A 279 6.30 4.49 15.22
C LYS A 279 7.55 3.63 15.36
N LYS A 280 8.13 3.25 14.22
CA LYS A 280 9.45 2.65 14.13
C LYS A 280 10.28 3.42 13.10
N THR A 281 11.60 3.25 13.21
CA THR A 281 12.56 3.81 12.28
C THR A 281 12.99 2.75 11.28
N GLY A 282 12.75 3.01 9.98
CA GLY A 282 13.31 2.25 8.87
C GLY A 282 14.60 2.89 8.35
N HIS A 283 15.39 2.17 7.58
CA HIS A 283 16.66 2.69 7.06
C HIS A 283 16.84 2.32 5.59
N ASN A 284 16.89 3.32 4.70
CA ASN A 284 17.42 3.06 3.38
C ASN A 284 18.94 2.87 3.49
N ILE A 285 19.51 1.91 2.76
CA ILE A 285 20.96 1.79 2.61
C ILE A 285 21.35 2.42 1.28
N VAL A 286 22.01 3.57 1.34
CA VAL A 286 22.38 4.34 0.16
C VAL A 286 23.87 4.62 0.15
N ALA A 287 24.52 4.22 -0.93
CA ALA A 287 25.92 4.45 -1.20
C ALA A 287 26.10 5.11 -2.57
N TYR A 288 27.32 5.56 -2.86
CA TYR A 288 27.70 5.84 -4.23
C TYR A 288 29.12 5.40 -4.55
N LEU A 289 29.32 5.03 -5.82
CA LEU A 289 30.63 4.89 -6.43
C LEU A 289 30.96 6.22 -7.12
N PRO A 290 32.04 6.92 -6.70
CA PRO A 290 32.44 8.15 -7.36
C PRO A 290 32.78 7.94 -8.83
N ALA A 291 32.45 8.93 -9.67
CA ALA A 291 33.03 9.02 -10.99
C ALA A 291 34.57 9.00 -10.90
N THR A 292 35.22 8.29 -11.81
CA THR A 292 36.69 8.31 -11.93
C THR A 292 37.16 9.43 -12.86
N GLU A 293 36.24 10.01 -13.64
CA GLU A 293 36.49 11.16 -14.52
C GLU A 293 35.92 12.46 -13.93
N PRO A 294 36.48 13.64 -14.26
CA PRO A 294 35.97 14.92 -13.77
C PRO A 294 34.52 15.20 -14.19
N ILE A 295 33.66 15.50 -13.23
CA ILE A 295 32.21 15.70 -13.41
C ILE A 295 31.85 17.10 -13.96
N GLY A 296 32.79 18.05 -13.99
CA GLY A 296 32.53 19.51 -14.04
C GLY A 296 31.66 20.05 -15.19
N THR A 297 31.38 19.25 -16.23
CA THR A 297 30.48 19.61 -17.34
C THR A 297 29.44 18.53 -17.65
N THR A 298 29.36 17.46 -16.85
CA THR A 298 28.50 16.31 -17.15
C THR A 298 27.04 16.62 -16.75
N PRO A 299 26.12 16.75 -17.72
CA PRO A 299 24.71 17.01 -17.41
C PRO A 299 24.14 15.78 -16.67
N LYS A 300 23.41 16.01 -15.57
CA LYS A 300 22.86 14.96 -14.70
C LYS A 300 23.92 13.96 -14.22
N PRO A 301 24.81 14.36 -13.30
CA PRO A 301 26.04 13.62 -12.98
C PRO A 301 25.84 12.29 -12.23
N TRP A 302 24.61 11.85 -12.04
CA TRP A 302 24.27 10.62 -11.32
C TRP A 302 23.51 9.63 -12.20
N VAL A 303 23.76 8.35 -12.01
CA VAL A 303 22.91 7.25 -12.48
C VAL A 303 22.62 6.36 -11.27
N ALA A 304 21.39 5.89 -11.13
CA ALA A 304 20.98 5.11 -9.97
C ALA A 304 20.59 3.68 -10.34
N VAL A 305 21.01 2.74 -9.49
CA VAL A 305 20.55 1.35 -9.48
C VAL A 305 19.96 1.06 -8.10
N GLY A 306 18.82 0.37 -8.04
CA GLY A 306 18.20 0.08 -6.76
C GLY A 306 17.19 -1.06 -6.77
N ALA A 307 16.88 -1.51 -5.56
CA ALA A 307 15.94 -2.58 -5.24
C ALA A 307 15.51 -2.39 -3.78
N HIS A 308 14.33 -2.85 -3.38
CA HIS A 308 14.05 -2.97 -1.96
C HIS A 308 14.77 -4.19 -1.37
N TYR A 309 15.07 -4.12 -0.07
CA TYR A 309 15.76 -5.19 0.65
C TYR A 309 14.96 -5.73 1.84
N ASP A 310 13.89 -5.02 2.24
CA ASP A 310 12.91 -5.54 3.17
C ASP A 310 12.02 -6.61 2.52
N HIS A 311 11.39 -7.42 3.37
CA HIS A 311 10.34 -8.37 2.97
C HIS A 311 9.35 -8.56 4.13
N LEU A 312 8.52 -9.60 4.12
CA LEU A 312 7.34 -9.75 4.99
C LEU A 312 7.60 -10.28 6.42
N GLY A 313 8.85 -10.55 6.80
CA GLY A 313 9.16 -11.10 8.12
C GLY A 313 8.53 -12.48 8.35
N HIS A 314 7.62 -12.58 9.33
CA HIS A 314 6.82 -13.79 9.59
C HIS A 314 5.39 -13.72 8.99
N GLY A 315 5.14 -12.78 8.07
CA GLY A 315 3.83 -12.54 7.47
C GLY A 315 2.88 -11.72 8.37
N GLU A 316 3.44 -10.96 9.31
CA GLU A 316 2.70 -10.17 10.31
C GLU A 316 2.22 -8.82 9.76
N ALA A 317 2.88 -8.33 8.71
CA ALA A 317 2.58 -7.09 8.01
C ALA A 317 2.73 -7.31 6.49
N GLY A 318 2.14 -6.42 5.68
CA GLY A 318 2.11 -6.55 4.23
C GLY A 318 1.08 -7.57 3.72
N ASN A 319 1.18 -7.95 2.45
CA ASN A 319 0.18 -8.75 1.74
C ASN A 319 0.57 -10.24 1.66
N THR A 320 0.81 -10.89 2.81
CA THR A 320 1.14 -12.33 2.85
C THR A 320 0.09 -13.18 2.12
N LEU A 321 0.56 -14.18 1.36
CA LEU A 321 -0.27 -15.18 0.68
C LEU A 321 -0.14 -16.57 1.33
N ALA A 322 0.43 -16.64 2.54
CA ALA A 322 0.62 -17.87 3.30
C ALA A 322 -0.73 -18.50 3.68
N GLY A 323 -0.82 -19.83 3.57
CA GLY A 323 -1.95 -20.59 4.09
C GLY A 323 -1.95 -20.64 5.62
N LYS A 324 -3.03 -21.14 6.22
CA LYS A 324 -3.14 -21.30 7.68
C LYS A 324 -2.01 -22.15 8.27
N ASP A 325 -1.57 -23.17 7.54
CA ASP A 325 -0.49 -24.09 7.96
C ASP A 325 0.91 -23.43 7.92
N ASP A 326 1.01 -22.26 7.30
CA ASP A 326 2.23 -21.47 7.13
C ASP A 326 2.22 -20.17 7.94
N ALA A 327 1.17 -19.94 8.72
CA ALA A 327 1.04 -18.75 9.55
C ALA A 327 2.21 -18.62 10.54
N GLY A 328 2.85 -17.45 10.58
CA GLY A 328 3.97 -17.16 11.46
C GLY A 328 5.30 -17.78 11.04
N LYS A 329 5.40 -18.42 9.87
CA LYS A 329 6.70 -18.88 9.33
C LYS A 329 7.46 -17.74 8.67
N ILE A 330 8.79 -17.87 8.63
CA ILE A 330 9.68 -16.91 7.96
C ILE A 330 9.32 -16.85 6.47
N HIS A 331 9.08 -15.64 5.98
CA HIS A 331 9.01 -15.32 4.56
C HIS A 331 10.41 -14.95 4.12
N TYR A 332 11.10 -15.87 3.46
CA TYR A 332 12.52 -15.68 3.11
C TYR A 332 12.74 -14.62 2.04
N GLY A 333 11.79 -14.45 1.12
CA GLY A 333 11.87 -13.44 0.08
C GLY A 333 13.11 -13.59 -0.79
N ALA A 334 13.37 -14.81 -1.25
CA ALA A 334 14.54 -15.10 -2.06
C ALA A 334 14.46 -14.42 -3.44
N ASP A 335 13.32 -14.51 -4.09
CA ASP A 335 13.07 -13.74 -5.31
C ASP A 335 12.60 -12.33 -4.99
N ASP A 336 11.73 -12.19 -3.99
CA ASP A 336 11.14 -10.93 -3.53
C ASP A 336 11.63 -10.53 -2.12
N ASN A 337 12.69 -9.73 -1.95
CA ASN A 337 13.52 -9.22 -3.02
C ASN A 337 15.03 -9.34 -2.75
N ALA A 338 15.44 -10.48 -2.20
CA ALA A 338 16.86 -10.81 -2.10
C ALA A 338 17.53 -10.90 -3.49
N SER A 339 16.80 -11.32 -4.53
CA SER A 339 17.32 -11.38 -5.91
C SER A 339 17.65 -9.99 -6.47
N GLY A 340 16.76 -9.01 -6.33
CA GLY A 340 16.99 -7.63 -6.77
C GLY A 340 18.09 -6.95 -5.96
N SER A 341 18.06 -7.12 -4.64
CA SER A 341 19.13 -6.63 -3.75
C SER A 341 20.51 -7.21 -4.12
N ALA A 342 20.58 -8.52 -4.41
CA ALA A 342 21.79 -9.19 -4.87
C ALA A 342 22.24 -8.66 -6.24
N ALA A 343 21.31 -8.44 -7.17
CA ALA A 343 21.61 -7.87 -8.48
C ALA A 343 22.22 -6.46 -8.36
N VAL A 344 21.66 -5.60 -7.50
CA VAL A 344 22.18 -4.25 -7.26
C VAL A 344 23.60 -4.29 -6.70
N LEU A 345 23.87 -5.15 -5.72
CA LEU A 345 25.22 -5.33 -5.16
C LEU A 345 26.21 -5.82 -6.22
N ALA A 346 25.81 -6.78 -7.05
CA ALA A 346 26.67 -7.34 -8.10
C ALA A 346 26.90 -6.36 -9.27
N VAL A 347 25.90 -5.57 -9.65
CA VAL A 347 26.05 -4.47 -10.61
C VAL A 347 27.03 -3.43 -10.07
N ALA A 348 26.87 -3.01 -8.82
CA ALA A 348 27.77 -2.07 -8.18
C ALA A 348 29.21 -2.61 -8.14
N SER A 349 29.40 -3.87 -7.76
CA SER A 349 30.72 -4.55 -7.77
C SER A 349 31.35 -4.56 -9.17
N THR A 350 30.57 -4.89 -10.19
CA THR A 350 31.02 -4.90 -11.60
C THR A 350 31.46 -3.51 -12.04
N LEU A 351 30.68 -2.48 -11.72
CA LEU A 351 30.98 -1.09 -12.07
C LEU A 351 32.14 -0.51 -11.25
N ALA A 352 32.35 -0.97 -10.01
CA ALA A 352 33.45 -0.54 -9.12
C ALA A 352 34.83 -0.78 -9.75
N GLY A 353 34.98 -1.86 -10.52
CA GLY A 353 36.21 -2.22 -11.25
C GLY A 353 36.41 -1.50 -12.59
N GLN A 354 35.52 -0.60 -12.99
CA GLN A 354 35.54 0.05 -14.32
C GLN A 354 35.65 1.58 -14.21
N PRO A 355 36.17 2.27 -15.24
CA PRO A 355 36.10 3.73 -15.32
C PRO A 355 34.65 4.21 -15.30
N ARG A 356 34.34 5.30 -14.58
CA ARG A 356 32.99 5.86 -14.45
C ARG A 356 33.00 7.34 -14.78
N LYS A 357 32.05 7.77 -15.61
CA LYS A 357 31.85 9.18 -15.99
C LYS A 357 30.80 9.88 -15.11
N ARG A 358 29.96 9.09 -14.46
CA ARG A 358 28.92 9.54 -13.53
C ARG A 358 29.16 8.93 -12.16
N ASN A 359 28.63 9.57 -11.14
CA ASN A 359 28.48 8.88 -9.85
C ASN A 359 27.40 7.81 -10.01
N VAL A 360 27.68 6.59 -9.54
CA VAL A 360 26.68 5.52 -9.49
C VAL A 360 26.07 5.50 -8.11
N LEU A 361 24.82 5.93 -7.99
CA LEU A 361 24.01 5.81 -6.78
C LEU A 361 23.57 4.34 -6.65
N VAL A 362 23.89 3.73 -5.52
CA VAL A 362 23.48 2.36 -5.17
C VAL A 362 22.50 2.48 -4.02
N ALA A 363 21.23 2.15 -4.26
CA ALA A 363 20.16 2.39 -3.30
C ALA A 363 19.36 1.12 -3.00
N LEU A 364 19.37 0.71 -1.74
CA LEU A 364 18.58 -0.41 -1.24
C LEU A 364 17.49 0.14 -0.32
N TRP A 365 16.24 -0.02 -0.73
CA TRP A 365 15.07 0.60 -0.11
C TRP A 365 14.48 -0.27 1.00
N SER A 366 14.01 0.39 2.06
CA SER A 366 13.31 -0.23 3.19
C SER A 366 11.83 0.19 3.16
N GLY A 367 10.92 -0.68 3.59
CA GLY A 367 9.49 -0.39 3.69
C GLY A 367 8.77 -0.33 2.34
N GLU A 368 9.27 -1.03 1.31
CA GLU A 368 8.59 -1.17 0.02
C GLU A 368 7.26 -1.93 0.20
N GLU A 369 7.33 -3.04 0.95
CA GLU A 369 6.22 -3.95 1.27
C GLU A 369 5.09 -3.29 2.07
N LEU A 370 5.41 -2.14 2.67
CA LEU A 370 4.49 -1.31 3.44
C LEU A 370 3.94 -0.13 2.62
N GLY A 371 4.32 0.00 1.34
CA GLY A 371 3.85 1.01 0.40
C GLY A 371 4.91 2.02 -0.05
N LEU A 372 6.07 1.55 -0.51
CA LEU A 372 7.16 2.39 -1.08
C LEU A 372 7.68 3.46 -0.11
N ILE A 373 7.66 3.20 1.20
CA ILE A 373 7.89 4.24 2.22
C ILE A 373 9.32 4.77 2.14
N GLY A 374 10.31 3.87 1.98
CA GLY A 374 11.71 4.24 1.91
C GLY A 374 12.08 5.08 0.70
N SER A 375 11.70 4.66 -0.52
CA SER A 375 12.03 5.42 -1.72
C SER A 375 11.35 6.80 -1.73
N ASN A 376 10.09 6.89 -1.28
CA ASN A 376 9.42 8.19 -1.12
C ASN A 376 10.14 9.09 -0.10
N ALA A 377 10.52 8.55 1.06
CA ALA A 377 11.27 9.30 2.06
C ALA A 377 12.62 9.82 1.52
N PHE A 378 13.27 9.08 0.63
CA PHE A 378 14.47 9.52 -0.08
C PHE A 378 14.15 10.66 -1.07
N ALA A 379 13.11 10.49 -1.88
CA ALA A 379 12.68 11.46 -2.89
C ALA A 379 12.20 12.79 -2.29
N ASP A 380 11.67 12.77 -1.07
CA ASP A 380 11.24 13.95 -0.33
C ASP A 380 12.42 14.72 0.27
N LYS A 381 13.34 14.00 0.93
CA LYS A 381 14.54 14.60 1.54
C LYS A 381 15.56 15.06 0.49
N LYS A 382 15.55 14.46 -0.70
CA LYS A 382 16.44 14.78 -1.85
C LYS A 382 17.91 14.88 -1.46
N PRO A 383 18.49 13.87 -0.77
CA PRO A 383 19.92 13.89 -0.44
C PRO A 383 20.79 13.91 -1.71
N VAL A 384 20.25 13.41 -2.83
CA VAL A 384 20.68 13.74 -4.20
C VAL A 384 19.49 14.43 -4.89
N PRO A 385 19.66 15.60 -5.50
CA PRO A 385 18.60 16.23 -6.28
C PRO A 385 18.15 15.33 -7.43
N LEU A 386 16.86 15.00 -7.50
CA LEU A 386 16.35 14.00 -8.46
C LEU A 386 16.48 14.46 -9.91
N ASP A 387 16.49 15.77 -10.17
CA ASP A 387 16.74 16.35 -11.49
C ASP A 387 18.20 16.16 -11.96
N GLN A 388 19.13 15.81 -11.07
CA GLN A 388 20.50 15.43 -11.39
C GLN A 388 20.68 13.94 -11.70
N LEU A 389 19.63 13.12 -11.58
CA LEU A 389 19.66 11.71 -11.98
C LEU A 389 19.40 11.57 -13.48
N ALA A 390 20.38 11.03 -14.20
CA ALA A 390 20.28 10.69 -15.61
C ALA A 390 19.29 9.54 -15.83
N ALA A 391 19.29 8.55 -14.95
CA ALA A 391 18.38 7.42 -14.97
C ALA A 391 18.28 6.70 -13.62
N TYR A 392 17.21 5.93 -13.44
CA TYR A 392 17.04 4.95 -12.36
C TYR A 392 16.71 3.56 -12.91
N LEU A 393 17.46 2.54 -12.49
CA LEU A 393 17.23 1.14 -12.85
C LEU A 393 16.78 0.38 -11.58
N ASN A 394 15.55 -0.12 -11.60
CA ASN A 394 14.92 -0.85 -10.49
C ASN A 394 14.97 -2.37 -10.73
N PHE A 395 15.28 -3.14 -9.68
CA PHE A 395 15.30 -4.61 -9.72
C PHE A 395 14.32 -5.16 -8.70
N ASP A 396 13.35 -5.94 -9.19
CA ASP A 396 12.26 -6.50 -8.41
C ASP A 396 11.97 -7.89 -8.97
N MET A 397 12.08 -8.94 -8.15
CA MET A 397 11.85 -10.33 -8.56
C MET A 397 12.56 -10.70 -9.87
N VAL A 398 13.90 -10.68 -9.85
CA VAL A 398 14.76 -10.89 -11.01
C VAL A 398 15.50 -12.23 -11.01
N GLY A 399 15.17 -13.13 -10.08
CA GLY A 399 15.86 -14.40 -9.87
C GLY A 399 15.11 -15.64 -10.37
N ARG A 400 13.92 -15.50 -10.98
CA ARG A 400 13.04 -16.64 -11.33
C ARG A 400 12.67 -16.67 -12.82
N MET A 401 13.64 -16.36 -13.67
CA MET A 401 13.46 -16.31 -15.11
C MET A 401 12.92 -17.63 -15.67
N GLN A 402 12.00 -17.52 -16.64
CA GLN A 402 11.44 -18.65 -17.38
C GLN A 402 11.50 -18.34 -18.88
N ASP A 403 11.78 -19.36 -19.68
CA ASP A 403 11.86 -19.27 -21.15
C ASP A 403 12.81 -18.18 -21.66
N ASN A 404 13.86 -17.81 -20.92
CA ASN A 404 14.79 -16.71 -21.27
C ASN A 404 14.09 -15.34 -21.44
N LYS A 405 12.91 -15.16 -20.84
CA LYS A 405 12.11 -13.93 -20.93
C LYS A 405 12.44 -12.98 -19.78
N LEU A 406 12.89 -11.78 -20.14
CA LEU A 406 13.12 -10.69 -19.19
C LEU A 406 12.13 -9.56 -19.49
N SER A 407 11.27 -9.23 -18.52
CA SER A 407 10.42 -8.05 -18.64
C SER A 407 11.20 -6.80 -18.28
N VAL A 408 11.16 -5.81 -19.18
CA VAL A 408 11.73 -4.48 -18.95
C VAL A 408 10.61 -3.47 -19.10
N GLN A 409 10.20 -2.89 -17.98
CA GLN A 409 9.08 -1.97 -17.87
C GLN A 409 9.56 -0.52 -17.82
N ALA A 410 8.63 0.43 -17.87
CA ALA A 410 8.90 1.87 -17.92
C ALA A 410 9.73 2.32 -19.15
N THR A 411 9.78 1.51 -20.22
CA THR A 411 10.55 1.82 -21.44
C THR A 411 10.01 3.03 -22.22
N GLY A 412 8.79 3.49 -21.92
CA GLY A 412 8.24 4.71 -22.49
C GLY A 412 8.85 5.99 -21.88
N THR A 413 9.52 5.90 -20.73
CA THR A 413 10.06 7.08 -20.01
C THR A 413 11.22 7.76 -20.72
N SER A 414 11.76 7.17 -21.79
CA SER A 414 12.76 7.83 -22.63
C SER A 414 12.79 7.24 -24.04
N PRO A 415 12.94 8.06 -25.09
CA PRO A 415 13.18 7.55 -26.44
C PRO A 415 14.56 6.88 -26.58
N ALA A 416 15.46 7.08 -25.61
CA ALA A 416 16.80 6.50 -25.64
C ALA A 416 16.80 4.98 -25.35
N TRP A 417 15.76 4.46 -24.69
CA TRP A 417 15.75 3.08 -24.19
C TRP A 417 15.82 2.02 -25.27
N GLY A 418 15.11 2.17 -26.39
CA GLY A 418 15.13 1.18 -27.47
C GLY A 418 16.55 0.84 -27.92
N ARG A 419 17.35 1.87 -28.25
CA ARG A 419 18.73 1.68 -28.70
C ARG A 419 19.64 1.15 -27.58
N ILE A 420 19.51 1.68 -26.36
CA ILE A 420 20.37 1.28 -25.24
C ILE A 420 20.14 -0.20 -24.90
N LEU A 421 18.87 -0.62 -24.81
CA LEU A 421 18.48 -2.00 -24.52
C LEU A 421 18.91 -2.95 -25.64
N GLU A 422 18.64 -2.62 -26.90
CA GLU A 422 19.04 -3.43 -28.06
C GLU A 422 20.54 -3.69 -28.03
N GLN A 423 21.35 -2.64 -27.88
CA GLN A 423 22.80 -2.78 -27.92
C GLN A 423 23.35 -3.51 -26.68
N ALA A 424 22.76 -3.34 -25.50
CA ALA A 424 23.15 -4.10 -24.30
C ALA A 424 22.77 -5.59 -24.44
N ASN A 425 21.65 -5.88 -25.10
CA ASN A 425 21.13 -7.24 -25.23
C ASN A 425 21.88 -8.11 -26.25
N ILE A 426 22.71 -7.51 -27.12
CA ILE A 426 23.57 -8.27 -28.06
C ILE A 426 24.41 -9.31 -27.32
N ALA A 427 24.96 -8.95 -26.17
CA ALA A 427 25.76 -9.87 -25.35
C ALA A 427 24.90 -10.71 -24.39
N ALA A 428 23.82 -10.14 -23.86
CA ALA A 428 23.00 -10.80 -22.84
C ALA A 428 22.06 -11.87 -23.42
N GLY A 429 21.52 -11.66 -24.63
CA GLY A 429 20.73 -12.65 -25.37
C GLY A 429 19.34 -12.95 -24.80
N PHE A 430 18.71 -12.01 -24.09
CA PHE A 430 17.35 -12.20 -23.55
C PHE A 430 16.26 -12.03 -24.60
N ASP A 431 15.16 -12.76 -24.44
CA ASP A 431 13.87 -12.42 -25.06
C ASP A 431 13.23 -11.28 -24.27
N LEU A 432 13.50 -10.04 -24.68
CA LEU A 432 13.07 -8.84 -23.96
C LEU A 432 11.57 -8.58 -24.17
N GLN A 433 10.81 -8.63 -23.09
CA GLN A 433 9.42 -8.21 -23.04
C GLN A 433 9.34 -6.74 -22.62
N LEU A 434 9.43 -5.85 -23.62
CA LEU A 434 9.44 -4.41 -23.40
C LEU A 434 8.03 -3.85 -23.13
N GLN A 435 7.85 -3.20 -21.99
CA GLN A 435 6.60 -2.55 -21.61
C GLN A 435 6.82 -1.05 -21.45
N ALA A 436 6.02 -0.24 -22.16
CA ALA A 436 6.15 1.21 -22.12
C ALA A 436 5.62 1.81 -20.81
N ASP A 437 4.66 1.13 -20.15
CA ASP A 437 3.95 1.62 -18.97
C ASP A 437 4.92 1.84 -17.78
N PRO A 438 5.06 3.08 -17.28
CA PRO A 438 5.93 3.39 -16.15
C PRO A 438 5.24 3.28 -14.78
N TYR A 439 3.94 3.01 -14.71
CA TYR A 439 3.17 3.07 -13.47
C TYR A 439 3.08 1.71 -12.77
N GLN A 440 4.24 1.13 -12.43
CA GLN A 440 4.37 -0.13 -11.70
C GLN A 440 4.38 0.13 -10.19
N PRO A 441 3.74 -0.71 -9.35
CA PRO A 441 3.63 -0.49 -7.91
C PRO A 441 4.91 -0.93 -7.16
N THR A 442 6.07 -0.49 -7.63
CA THR A 442 7.40 -0.73 -7.04
C THR A 442 8.14 0.61 -6.99
N ASP A 443 9.35 0.67 -6.43
CA ASP A 443 10.11 1.91 -6.20
C ASP A 443 10.34 2.75 -7.46
N VAL A 444 10.24 2.16 -8.66
CA VAL A 444 10.27 2.89 -9.94
C VAL A 444 9.19 3.99 -10.02
N ALA A 445 8.04 3.80 -9.36
CA ALA A 445 6.95 4.79 -9.32
C ALA A 445 7.40 6.13 -8.74
N THR A 446 8.20 6.08 -7.67
CA THR A 446 8.75 7.26 -6.99
C THR A 446 9.58 8.11 -7.96
N PHE A 447 10.45 7.46 -8.74
CA PHE A 447 11.36 8.14 -9.68
C PHE A 447 10.64 8.61 -10.95
N ASN A 448 9.67 7.84 -11.44
CA ASN A 448 8.81 8.27 -12.55
C ASN A 448 7.97 9.50 -12.18
N GLY A 449 7.42 9.55 -10.96
CA GLY A 449 6.73 10.72 -10.39
C GLY A 449 7.64 11.93 -10.17
N ALA A 450 8.96 11.73 -10.19
CA ALA A 450 9.99 12.77 -10.15
C ALA A 450 10.56 13.13 -11.53
N SER A 451 9.97 12.61 -12.62
CA SER A 451 10.44 12.84 -14.00
C SER A 451 11.88 12.36 -14.25
N VAL A 452 12.27 11.27 -13.60
CA VAL A 452 13.54 10.57 -13.85
C VAL A 452 13.29 9.46 -14.86
N PRO A 453 14.05 9.39 -15.98
CA PRO A 453 14.00 8.25 -16.89
C PRO A 453 14.29 6.97 -16.13
N SER A 454 13.41 5.97 -16.23
CA SER A 454 13.55 4.76 -15.42
C SER A 454 13.29 3.49 -16.21
N LEU A 455 13.90 2.40 -15.76
CA LEU A 455 13.64 1.03 -16.20
C LEU A 455 13.36 0.18 -14.96
N SER A 456 12.41 -0.75 -15.05
CA SER A 456 12.20 -1.77 -14.02
C SER A 456 12.36 -3.16 -14.63
N PHE A 457 13.19 -3.99 -14.01
CA PHE A 457 13.45 -5.37 -14.43
C PHE A 457 12.64 -6.33 -13.58
N PHE A 458 12.01 -7.31 -14.21
CA PHE A 458 11.11 -8.28 -13.58
C PHE A 458 11.11 -9.61 -14.35
N THR A 459 11.08 -10.74 -13.66
CA THR A 459 11.07 -12.07 -14.29
C THR A 459 9.72 -12.79 -14.27
N GLY A 460 8.71 -12.21 -13.63
CA GLY A 460 7.36 -12.78 -13.58
C GLY A 460 6.97 -13.19 -12.17
N THR A 461 5.65 -13.29 -11.93
CA THR A 461 5.12 -13.83 -10.67
C THR A 461 5.19 -15.35 -10.66
N HIS A 462 5.23 -15.95 -9.47
CA HIS A 462 5.23 -17.41 -9.30
C HIS A 462 4.42 -17.85 -8.08
N ALA A 463 4.14 -19.16 -7.97
CA ALA A 463 3.27 -19.72 -6.93
C ALA A 463 3.77 -19.49 -5.49
N ASP A 464 5.07 -19.25 -5.32
CA ASP A 464 5.72 -19.00 -4.02
C ASP A 464 5.72 -17.52 -3.59
N TYR A 465 5.20 -16.61 -4.42
CA TYR A 465 5.20 -15.17 -4.15
C TYR A 465 4.50 -14.87 -2.81
N HIS A 466 5.14 -14.01 -1.99
CA HIS A 466 4.66 -13.63 -0.64
C HIS A 466 4.36 -14.82 0.28
N LYS A 467 5.15 -15.90 0.17
CA LYS A 467 5.01 -17.10 1.02
C LYS A 467 6.35 -17.52 1.61
N PRO A 468 6.33 -18.28 2.71
CA PRO A 468 7.52 -18.93 3.28
C PRO A 468 8.27 -19.86 2.31
N SER A 469 7.64 -20.26 1.21
CA SER A 469 8.26 -21.12 0.21
C SER A 469 9.09 -20.38 -0.83
N ASP A 470 9.22 -19.04 -0.78
CA ASP A 470 10.13 -18.28 -1.65
C ASP A 470 11.59 -18.37 -1.18
N THR A 471 12.24 -19.49 -1.49
CA THR A 471 13.54 -19.89 -0.92
C THR A 471 14.70 -19.84 -1.93
N ALA A 472 15.91 -19.63 -1.42
CA ALA A 472 17.12 -19.41 -2.24
C ALA A 472 17.49 -20.56 -3.19
N ASP A 473 17.06 -21.79 -2.91
CA ASP A 473 17.29 -22.95 -3.79
C ASP A 473 16.48 -22.89 -5.10
N LYS A 474 15.47 -22.02 -5.16
CA LYS A 474 14.57 -21.88 -6.32
C LYS A 474 15.02 -20.80 -7.32
N ILE A 475 16.10 -20.09 -7.02
CA ILE A 475 16.63 -19.01 -7.85
C ILE A 475 17.46 -19.58 -8.99
N ASP A 476 17.23 -19.05 -10.20
CA ASP A 476 18.08 -19.25 -11.36
C ASP A 476 19.26 -18.27 -11.31
N TYR A 477 20.37 -18.74 -10.75
CA TYR A 477 21.56 -17.90 -10.55
C TYR A 477 22.31 -17.60 -11.85
N GLU A 478 22.18 -18.45 -12.87
CA GLU A 478 22.83 -18.20 -14.16
C GLU A 478 22.15 -17.02 -14.86
N ASP A 479 20.81 -17.05 -14.94
CA ASP A 479 20.04 -15.97 -15.53
C ASP A 479 20.07 -14.70 -14.69
N LEU A 480 20.08 -14.80 -13.35
CA LEU A 480 20.26 -13.64 -12.47
C LEU A 480 21.61 -12.95 -12.69
N ASP A 481 22.70 -13.70 -12.86
CA ASP A 481 24.02 -13.12 -13.18
C ASP A 481 24.05 -12.51 -14.60
N ARG A 482 23.32 -13.09 -15.57
CA ARG A 482 23.12 -12.48 -16.89
C ARG A 482 22.35 -11.15 -16.80
N VAL A 483 21.34 -11.05 -15.91
CA VAL A 483 20.60 -9.80 -15.66
C VAL A 483 21.54 -8.72 -15.11
N VAL A 484 22.44 -9.09 -14.20
CA VAL A 484 23.48 -8.19 -13.66
C VAL A 484 24.38 -7.64 -14.78
N ASP A 485 24.88 -8.51 -15.65
CA ASP A 485 25.76 -8.09 -16.74
C ASP A 485 25.04 -7.21 -17.77
N PHE A 486 23.77 -7.52 -18.07
CA PHE A 486 22.91 -6.69 -18.91
C PHE A 486 22.68 -5.30 -18.31
N ALA A 487 22.37 -5.22 -17.02
CA ALA A 487 22.17 -3.96 -16.30
C ALA A 487 23.44 -3.11 -16.24
N ALA A 488 24.60 -3.72 -15.94
CA ALA A 488 25.88 -3.02 -15.94
C ALA A 488 26.19 -2.47 -17.33
N ALA A 489 25.90 -3.21 -18.40
CA ALA A 489 26.04 -2.74 -19.77
C ALA A 489 25.11 -1.56 -20.10
N ILE A 490 23.88 -1.54 -19.59
CA ILE A 490 22.96 -0.40 -19.74
C ILE A 490 23.53 0.85 -19.04
N VAL A 491 24.00 0.72 -17.79
CA VAL A 491 24.61 1.85 -17.06
C VAL A 491 25.80 2.40 -17.83
N ARG A 492 26.68 1.53 -18.32
CA ARG A 492 27.83 1.91 -19.16
C ARG A 492 27.43 2.67 -20.42
N ARG A 493 26.36 2.24 -21.10
CA ARG A 493 25.84 2.96 -22.26
C ARG A 493 25.31 4.35 -21.92
N ILE A 494 24.65 4.51 -20.77
CA ILE A 494 24.22 5.82 -20.26
C ILE A 494 25.41 6.72 -19.92
N GLU A 495 26.53 6.15 -19.47
CA GLU A 495 27.77 6.89 -19.25
C GLU A 495 28.45 7.31 -20.56
N ASP A 496 28.33 6.52 -21.63
CA ASP A 496 28.97 6.78 -22.92
C ASP A 496 28.17 7.71 -23.85
N THR A 497 26.90 8.00 -23.55
CA THR A 497 26.14 9.01 -24.28
C THR A 497 26.51 10.43 -23.85
N ALA A 498 26.68 11.33 -24.83
CA ALA A 498 26.99 12.75 -24.58
C ALA A 498 25.88 13.43 -23.74
N ASP A 499 24.62 13.14 -24.08
CA ASP A 499 23.46 13.61 -23.35
C ASP A 499 22.91 12.51 -22.43
N ALA A 500 22.39 12.92 -21.27
CA ALA A 500 21.61 12.04 -20.41
C ALA A 500 20.29 11.64 -21.10
N PRO A 501 19.72 10.45 -20.81
CA PRO A 501 18.40 10.08 -21.28
C PRO A 501 17.38 11.19 -21.00
N GLN A 502 16.65 11.60 -22.03
CA GLN A 502 15.59 12.60 -21.90
C GLN A 502 14.35 11.94 -21.33
N PHE A 503 13.73 12.55 -20.32
CA PHE A 503 12.48 12.02 -19.77
C PHE A 503 11.32 12.31 -20.73
N THR A 504 10.57 11.28 -21.07
CA THR A 504 9.29 11.38 -21.75
C THR A 504 8.21 11.06 -20.74
N LYS A 505 7.30 12.01 -20.52
CA LYS A 505 6.06 11.71 -19.83
C LYS A 505 5.25 10.77 -20.73
N VAL A 506 5.00 9.55 -20.24
CA VAL A 506 4.24 8.56 -21.00
C VAL A 506 2.76 8.85 -20.84
N ASP A 507 2.11 9.17 -21.95
CA ASP A 507 0.67 9.22 -21.99
C ASP A 507 0.10 7.81 -22.00
N GLN A 508 -0.83 7.49 -21.10
CA GLN A 508 -1.56 6.23 -21.23
C GLN A 508 -2.56 6.35 -22.37
N GLN A 509 -2.47 5.47 -23.37
CA GLN A 509 -3.48 5.38 -24.43
C GLN A 509 -4.83 5.01 -23.82
N MET A 510 -5.73 5.99 -23.75
CA MET A 510 -7.13 5.79 -23.40
C MET A 510 -7.82 5.01 -24.52
N GLN A 511 -8.10 3.72 -24.33
CA GLN A 511 -8.95 3.01 -25.30
C GLN A 511 -10.42 3.43 -25.11
N SER A 512 -10.95 4.10 -26.12
CA SER A 512 -12.38 4.28 -26.34
C SER A 512 -12.92 3.03 -27.05
N GLY A 513 -13.31 1.99 -26.31
CA GLY A 513 -14.17 0.92 -26.84
C GLY A 513 -13.94 -0.53 -26.35
N GLY A 514 -15.03 -1.11 -25.84
CA GLY A 514 -15.48 -2.50 -26.09
C GLY A 514 -14.71 -3.66 -25.44
N GLY A 515 -15.33 -4.30 -24.44
CA GLY A 515 -14.97 -5.63 -23.94
C GLY A 515 -15.58 -5.92 -22.56
N ARG A 516 -16.37 -6.99 -22.43
CA ARG A 516 -17.21 -7.34 -21.25
C ARG A 516 -16.46 -7.99 -20.07
N ALA A 517 -15.15 -7.77 -19.97
CA ALA A 517 -14.34 -8.25 -18.84
C ALA A 517 -13.84 -7.06 -18.01
N GLY A 518 -14.43 -6.86 -16.82
CA GLY A 518 -13.89 -6.11 -15.69
C GLY A 518 -13.24 -4.75 -15.96
N VAL A 519 -13.91 -3.84 -16.67
CA VAL A 519 -13.40 -2.47 -16.89
C VAL A 519 -13.25 -1.75 -15.54
N ARG A 520 -12.02 -1.38 -15.16
CA ARG A 520 -11.74 -0.57 -13.96
C ARG A 520 -11.83 0.92 -14.30
N ILE A 521 -12.43 1.69 -13.39
CA ILE A 521 -12.51 3.15 -13.49
C ILE A 521 -11.10 3.73 -13.41
N PHE A 522 -10.77 4.58 -14.36
CA PHE A 522 -9.47 5.23 -14.47
C PHE A 522 -9.62 6.74 -14.33
N THR A 523 -8.95 7.33 -13.36
CA THR A 523 -8.93 8.78 -13.14
C THR A 523 -7.60 9.43 -13.50
N GLY A 524 -6.53 8.65 -13.71
CA GLY A 524 -5.20 9.19 -14.04
C GLY A 524 -4.49 9.90 -12.89
N THR A 525 -4.99 9.83 -11.65
CA THR A 525 -4.29 10.32 -10.46
C THR A 525 -3.21 9.34 -10.01
N ILE A 526 -2.08 9.85 -9.54
CA ILE A 526 -1.04 9.06 -8.86
C ILE A 526 -1.02 9.50 -7.40
N PRO A 527 -1.61 8.72 -6.48
CA PRO A 527 -1.60 9.04 -5.07
C PRO A 527 -0.20 9.06 -4.45
N ASP A 528 -0.04 9.89 -3.43
CA ASP A 528 1.06 9.81 -2.47
C ASP A 528 0.60 9.00 -1.25
N TYR A 529 1.27 7.88 -0.98
CA TYR A 529 0.96 6.97 0.13
C TYR A 529 1.80 7.25 1.39
N ALA A 530 2.85 8.07 1.26
CA ALA A 530 3.84 8.29 2.31
C ALA A 530 3.47 9.47 3.24
N THR A 531 2.54 10.33 2.82
CA THR A 531 2.18 11.54 3.56
C THR A 531 0.84 11.40 4.29
N ASP A 532 0.82 11.72 5.58
CA ASP A 532 -0.41 11.91 6.36
C ASP A 532 -1.02 13.30 6.05
N ALA A 533 -1.78 13.38 4.95
CA ALA A 533 -2.49 14.58 4.55
C ALA A 533 -4.01 14.42 4.70
N LYS A 534 -4.71 15.48 5.13
CA LYS A 534 -6.17 15.55 5.04
C LYS A 534 -6.59 15.69 3.57
N GLY A 535 -7.00 14.59 2.97
CA GLY A 535 -7.31 14.45 1.54
C GLY A 535 -6.41 13.43 0.85
N LEU A 536 -6.42 13.45 -0.47
CA LEU A 536 -5.53 12.66 -1.31
C LEU A 536 -4.45 13.57 -1.92
N LEU A 537 -3.24 13.54 -1.38
CA LEU A 537 -2.09 14.18 -2.02
C LEU A 537 -1.72 13.44 -3.31
N LEU A 538 -1.49 14.19 -4.38
CA LEU A 538 -1.04 13.66 -5.65
C LEU A 538 0.50 13.76 -5.75
N SER A 539 1.17 12.61 -5.78
CA SER A 539 2.59 12.51 -6.12
C SER A 539 2.81 12.78 -7.62
N GLY A 540 1.76 12.66 -8.42
CA GLY A 540 1.72 13.05 -9.83
C GLY A 540 0.37 12.76 -10.50
N VAL A 541 0.35 12.93 -11.82
CA VAL A 541 -0.77 12.54 -12.68
C VAL A 541 -0.23 11.84 -13.91
N ILE A 542 -0.98 10.84 -14.38
CA ILE A 542 -0.66 10.08 -15.60
C ILE A 542 -0.79 11.00 -16.81
N GLY A 543 0.20 10.95 -17.70
CA GLY A 543 0.20 11.71 -18.95
C GLY A 543 -1.03 11.40 -19.79
N GLY A 544 -1.66 12.43 -20.36
CA GLY A 544 -2.87 12.30 -21.18
C GLY A 544 -4.09 11.76 -20.43
N GLY A 545 -3.97 11.48 -19.12
CA GLY A 545 -4.99 10.89 -18.26
C GLY A 545 -6.10 11.89 -17.87
N PRO A 546 -7.23 11.42 -17.32
CA PRO A 546 -8.35 12.30 -16.95
C PRO A 546 -7.96 13.39 -15.95
N ALA A 547 -7.11 13.07 -14.98
CA ALA A 547 -6.63 14.02 -13.98
C ALA A 547 -5.83 15.17 -14.61
N GLU A 548 -4.91 14.87 -15.52
CA GLU A 548 -4.15 15.90 -16.23
C GLU A 548 -5.06 16.73 -17.13
N GLN A 549 -5.99 16.10 -17.87
CA GLN A 549 -6.97 16.81 -18.69
C GLN A 549 -7.86 17.74 -17.85
N ALA A 550 -8.14 17.36 -16.60
CA ALA A 550 -8.83 18.19 -15.62
C ALA A 550 -7.93 19.28 -14.98
N GLY A 551 -6.66 19.39 -15.39
CA GLY A 551 -5.71 20.37 -14.88
C GLY A 551 -5.15 20.07 -13.49
N LEU A 552 -5.34 18.85 -12.98
CA LEU A 552 -4.68 18.38 -11.75
C LEU A 552 -3.20 18.10 -12.01
N GLN A 553 -2.38 18.29 -10.99
CA GLN A 553 -0.92 18.12 -11.07
C GLN A 553 -0.34 17.60 -9.75
N LYS A 554 0.97 17.27 -9.78
CA LYS A 554 1.74 16.94 -8.58
C LYS A 554 1.61 18.04 -7.52
N GLY A 555 1.40 17.65 -6.27
CA GLY A 555 1.24 18.54 -5.12
C GLY A 555 -0.20 19.02 -4.87
N ASP A 556 -1.16 18.71 -5.76
CA ASP A 556 -2.57 18.93 -5.45
C ASP A 556 -3.05 17.96 -4.38
N VAL A 557 -3.94 18.42 -3.50
CA VAL A 557 -4.62 17.57 -2.52
C VAL A 557 -6.11 17.51 -2.84
N ILE A 558 -6.60 16.38 -3.33
CA ILE A 558 -8.04 16.19 -3.58
C ILE A 558 -8.76 16.06 -2.23
N VAL A 559 -9.75 16.92 -2.00
CA VAL A 559 -10.54 16.96 -0.75
C VAL A 559 -12.00 16.59 -0.98
N GLU A 560 -12.45 16.54 -2.23
CA GLU A 560 -13.79 16.08 -2.60
C GLU A 560 -13.80 15.55 -4.04
N ILE A 561 -14.52 14.45 -4.29
CA ILE A 561 -14.80 13.96 -5.65
C ILE A 561 -16.21 13.40 -5.71
N ALA A 562 -16.98 13.78 -6.73
CA ALA A 562 -18.38 13.36 -6.91
C ALA A 562 -19.26 13.59 -5.65
N GLY A 563 -19.03 14.69 -4.93
CA GLY A 563 -19.74 15.03 -3.69
C GLY A 563 -19.32 14.21 -2.47
N GLN A 564 -18.37 13.28 -2.60
CA GLN A 564 -17.78 12.55 -1.49
C GLN A 564 -16.59 13.32 -0.94
N THR A 565 -16.62 13.65 0.36
CA THR A 565 -15.46 14.23 1.06
C THR A 565 -14.32 13.22 1.09
N ILE A 566 -13.10 13.63 0.73
CA ILE A 566 -11.92 12.77 0.79
C ILE A 566 -11.07 13.26 1.96
N ALA A 567 -10.96 12.43 3.00
CA ALA A 567 -10.09 12.69 4.15
C ALA A 567 -8.78 11.90 4.07
N ASN A 568 -8.78 10.77 3.36
CA ASN A 568 -7.64 9.90 3.17
C ASN A 568 -7.74 9.15 1.83
N ILE A 569 -6.74 8.30 1.56
CA ILE A 569 -6.65 7.55 0.31
C ILE A 569 -7.73 6.48 0.11
N TYR A 570 -8.22 5.85 1.18
CA TYR A 570 -9.26 4.84 1.05
C TYR A 570 -10.60 5.48 0.67
N ASP A 571 -10.92 6.64 1.24
CA ASP A 571 -12.09 7.41 0.81
C ASP A 571 -12.06 7.66 -0.69
N TYR A 572 -10.88 7.93 -1.25
CA TYR A 572 -10.73 8.07 -2.69
C TYR A 572 -11.01 6.76 -3.42
N THR A 573 -10.42 5.64 -2.99
CA THR A 573 -10.66 4.34 -3.63
C THR A 573 -12.15 3.97 -3.64
N TYR A 574 -12.88 4.26 -2.56
CA TYR A 574 -14.31 4.04 -2.47
C TYR A 574 -15.10 5.04 -3.32
N ALA A 575 -14.67 6.30 -3.35
CA ALA A 575 -15.29 7.30 -4.21
C ALA A 575 -15.09 7.00 -5.71
N LEU A 576 -14.09 6.20 -6.09
CA LEU A 576 -13.99 5.72 -7.47
C LEU A 576 -15.18 4.84 -7.85
N GLU A 577 -15.79 4.10 -6.93
CA GLU A 577 -16.92 3.21 -7.24
C GLU A 577 -18.21 3.95 -7.60
N VAL A 578 -18.37 5.21 -7.14
CA VAL A 578 -19.53 6.04 -7.53
C VAL A 578 -19.33 6.74 -8.88
N LEU A 579 -18.11 6.74 -9.40
CA LEU A 579 -17.82 7.33 -10.70
C LEU A 579 -18.36 6.47 -11.84
N LYS A 580 -18.69 7.13 -12.95
CA LYS A 580 -19.12 6.46 -14.17
C LYS A 580 -18.18 6.86 -15.31
N ILE A 581 -17.74 5.86 -16.06
CA ILE A 581 -16.85 6.06 -17.20
C ILE A 581 -17.53 6.99 -18.21
N GLY A 582 -16.79 8.01 -18.66
CA GLY A 582 -17.28 9.03 -19.60
C GLY A 582 -18.22 10.06 -19.00
N GLN A 583 -18.58 9.96 -17.70
CA GLN A 583 -19.41 10.95 -17.03
C GLN A 583 -18.54 11.93 -16.24
N PRO A 584 -18.64 13.26 -16.51
CA PRO A 584 -17.88 14.24 -15.76
C PRO A 584 -18.26 14.24 -14.28
N ALA A 585 -17.26 14.28 -13.41
CA ALA A 585 -17.41 14.39 -11.96
C ALA A 585 -16.70 15.63 -11.46
N LYS A 586 -17.37 16.36 -10.56
CA LYS A 586 -16.78 17.49 -9.85
C LYS A 586 -15.67 17.01 -8.91
N VAL A 587 -14.53 17.68 -8.96
CA VAL A 587 -13.38 17.45 -8.08
C VAL A 587 -13.03 18.77 -7.41
N ILE A 588 -12.93 18.76 -6.09
CA ILE A 588 -12.42 19.89 -5.31
C ILE A 588 -11.06 19.52 -4.74
N TYR A 589 -10.08 20.39 -4.93
CA TYR A 589 -8.70 20.16 -4.55
C TYR A 589 -8.07 21.41 -3.93
N MET A 590 -6.99 21.22 -3.19
CA MET A 590 -6.16 22.28 -2.62
C MET A 590 -4.87 22.40 -3.43
N ARG A 591 -4.51 23.62 -3.82
CA ARG A 591 -3.22 23.97 -4.43
C ARG A 591 -2.69 25.23 -3.79
N ASP A 592 -1.47 25.20 -3.25
CA ASP A 592 -0.85 26.32 -2.52
C ASP A 592 -1.75 26.88 -1.40
N GLY A 593 -2.42 25.97 -0.67
CA GLY A 593 -3.34 26.32 0.42
C GLY A 593 -4.69 26.91 -0.04
N LYS A 594 -4.95 27.04 -1.34
CA LYS A 594 -6.21 27.57 -1.88
C LYS A 594 -7.12 26.45 -2.38
N ARG A 595 -8.40 26.50 -2.00
CA ARG A 595 -9.45 25.60 -2.51
C ARG A 595 -9.77 25.95 -3.96
N ARG A 596 -9.73 24.95 -4.83
CA ARG A 596 -9.99 25.04 -6.28
C ARG A 596 -10.95 23.94 -6.69
N GLU A 597 -11.61 24.15 -7.82
CA GLU A 597 -12.58 23.22 -8.39
C GLU A 597 -12.19 22.89 -9.84
N THR A 598 -12.40 21.64 -10.24
CA THR A 598 -12.29 21.20 -11.62
C THR A 598 -13.31 20.10 -11.91
N THR A 599 -13.43 19.73 -13.18
CA THR A 599 -14.25 18.64 -13.66
C THR A 599 -13.36 17.56 -14.25
N LEU A 600 -13.42 16.34 -13.71
CA LEU A 600 -12.67 15.17 -14.16
C LEU A 600 -13.63 14.18 -14.80
N THR A 601 -13.30 13.71 -16.01
CA THR A 601 -14.11 12.72 -16.74
C THR A 601 -13.39 11.38 -16.74
N PRO A 602 -13.80 10.41 -15.89
CA PRO A 602 -13.10 9.13 -15.77
C PRO A 602 -13.14 8.33 -17.08
N ALA A 603 -12.08 7.58 -17.35
CA ALA A 603 -11.98 6.70 -18.50
C ALA A 603 -11.99 5.22 -18.08
N ALA A 604 -11.96 4.32 -19.06
CA ALA A 604 -11.81 2.89 -18.87
C ALA A 604 -10.32 2.50 -18.89
N ARG A 605 -9.86 1.67 -17.95
CA ARG A 605 -8.58 0.93 -18.07
C ARG A 605 -8.87 -0.51 -18.49
N LYS A 606 -8.16 -1.02 -19.52
CA LYS A 606 -8.12 -2.45 -19.87
C LYS A 606 -7.00 -3.14 -19.11
#